data_AF-A0A2G4GXT0-F1
#
_entry.id   AF-A0A2G4GXT0-F1
#
_cell.length_a   1.000
_cell.length_b   1.000
_cell.length_c   1.000
_cell.angle_alpha   90.00
_cell.angle_beta   90.00
_cell.angle_gamma   90.00
#
_symmetry.space_group_name_H-M   'P 1'
#
loop_
_entity.id
_entity.type
_entity.pdbx_description
1 polymer ?
#
loop_
_entity_poly.entity_id
_entity_poly.type
_entity_poly.pdbx_seq_one_letter_code
_entity_poly.pdbx_strand_id
1 'polypeptide(L)' 'AERLIVILYYYEEMTMKEIGLTLDLSESRVSQMHSSILARLKAQMQHRMKEF' A
#
# COMPACT_ATOMS: atom_id res chain seq x y z
N ALA A 1 8.79 -0.87 -4.84
CA ALA A 1 7.40 -1.28 -5.14
C ALA A 1 6.42 -0.74 -4.12
N GLU A 2 6.58 -1.00 -2.82
CA GLU A 2 5.56 -0.70 -1.80
C GLU A 2 5.15 0.78 -1.70
N ARG A 3 6.11 1.70 -1.60
CA ARG A 3 5.82 3.15 -1.58
C ARG A 3 5.10 3.62 -2.85
N LEU A 4 5.43 3.01 -4.00
CA LEU A 4 4.83 3.34 -5.28
C LEU A 4 3.36 2.93 -5.33
N ILE A 5 2.99 1.75 -4.80
CA ILE A 5 1.58 1.31 -4.70
C ILE A 5 0.74 2.33 -3.91
N VAL A 6 1.27 2.87 -2.80
CA VAL A 6 0.57 3.88 -2.00
C VAL A 6 0.43 5.20 -2.76
N ILE A 7 1.46 5.63 -3.49
CA ILE A 7 1.40 6.84 -4.31
C ILE A 7 0.33 6.69 -5.39
N LEU A 8 0.41 5.62 -6.18
CA LEU A 8 -0.52 5.39 -7.28
C LEU A 8 -1.96 5.27 -6.80
N TYR A 9 -2.20 4.64 -5.64
CA TYR A 9 -3.55 4.47 -5.11
C TYR A 9 -4.14 5.74 -4.49
N TYR A 10 -3.38 6.45 -3.66
CA TYR A 10 -3.92 7.59 -2.89
C TYR A 10 -3.70 8.96 -3.54
N TYR A 11 -2.69 9.11 -4.40
CA TYR A 11 -2.38 10.39 -5.05
C TYR A 11 -2.76 10.41 -6.52
N GLU A 12 -2.56 9.30 -7.23
CA GLU A 12 -2.92 9.18 -8.65
C GLU A 12 -4.31 8.55 -8.87
N GLU A 13 -5.04 8.25 -7.78
CA GLU A 13 -6.39 7.67 -7.77
C GLU A 13 -6.54 6.37 -8.59
N MET A 14 -5.44 5.65 -8.83
CA MET A 14 -5.46 4.42 -9.63
C MET A 14 -6.10 3.26 -8.87
N THR A 15 -6.86 2.45 -9.59
CA THR A 15 -7.40 1.20 -9.07
C THR A 15 -6.32 0.13 -8.90
N MET A 16 -6.56 -0.88 -8.07
CA MET A 16 -5.62 -2.01 -7.88
C MET A 16 -5.34 -2.75 -9.20
N LYS A 17 -6.31 -2.78 -10.11
CA LYS A 17 -6.16 -3.36 -11.45
C LYS A 17 -5.19 -2.55 -12.32
N GLU A 18 -5.36 -1.23 -12.36
CA GLU A 18 -4.48 -0.33 -13.13
C GLU A 18 -3.06 -0.30 -12.58
N ILE A 19 -2.92 -0.33 -11.25
CA ILE A 19 -1.63 -0.47 -10.57
C ILE A 19 -0.99 -1.80 -10.93
N GLY A 20 -1.76 -2.90 -10.95
CA GLY A 20 -1.28 -4.21 -11.37
C GLY A 20 -0.72 -4.18 -12.79
N LEU A 21 -1.47 -3.63 -13.73
CA LEU A 21 -1.01 -3.46 -15.12
C LEU A 21 0.25 -2.60 -15.22
N THR A 22 0.34 -1.52 -14.43
CA THR A 22 1.49 -0.59 -14.43
C THR A 22 2.77 -1.20 -13.86
N LEU A 23 2.63 -2.07 -12.86
CA LEU A 23 3.76 -2.69 -12.15
C LEU A 23 4.08 -4.11 -12.63
N ASP A 24 3.41 -4.59 -13.68
CA ASP A 24 3.49 -5.98 -14.17
C ASP A 24 3.18 -7.01 -13.06
N LEU A 25 2.08 -6.76 -12.33
CA LEU A 25 1.59 -7.58 -11.22
C LEU A 25 0.10 -7.89 -11.42
N SER A 26 -0.36 -8.99 -10.80
CA SER A 26 -1.80 -9.24 -10.70
C SER A 26 -2.45 -8.29 -9.69
N GLU A 27 -3.72 -7.94 -9.92
CA GLU A 27 -4.53 -7.13 -8.99
C GLU A 27 -4.51 -7.71 -7.56
N SER A 28 -4.63 -9.05 -7.44
CA SER A 28 -4.57 -9.75 -6.15
C SER A 28 -3.23 -9.53 -5.44
N ARG A 29 -2.12 -9.55 -6.19
CA ARG A 29 -0.80 -9.29 -5.63
C ARG A 29 -0.68 -7.85 -5.12
N VAL A 30 -1.21 -6.88 -5.87
CA VAL A 30 -1.24 -5.47 -5.44
C VAL A 30 -2.09 -5.30 -4.18
N SER A 31 -3.27 -5.90 -4.11
CA SER A 31 -4.16 -5.85 -2.94
C SER A 31 -3.50 -6.42 -1.68
N GLN A 32 -2.80 -7.56 -1.80
CA GLN A 32 -2.05 -8.17 -0.71
C GLN A 32 -0.89 -7.28 -0.23
N MET A 33 -0.12 -6.73 -1.18
CA MET A 33 0.98 -5.81 -0.86
C MET A 33 0.46 -4.54 -0.18
N HIS A 34 -0.62 -3.93 -0.70
CA HIS A 34 -1.27 -2.77 -0.11
C HIS A 34 -1.71 -3.03 1.33
N SER A 35 -2.38 -4.17 1.59
CA SER A 35 -2.81 -4.57 2.93
C SER A 35 -1.63 -4.74 3.89
N SER A 36 -0.54 -5.36 3.43
CA SER A 36 0.67 -5.56 4.21
C SER A 36 1.36 -4.25 4.59
N ILE A 37 1.39 -3.28 3.66
CA ILE A 37 1.94 -1.94 3.88
C ILE A 37 1.14 -1.20 4.95
N LEU A 38 -0.19 -1.18 4.82
CA LEU A 38 -1.07 -0.53 5.80
C LEU A 38 -0.94 -1.15 7.19
N ALA A 39 -0.83 -2.48 7.29
CA ALA A 39 -0.63 -3.16 8.56
C ALA A 39 0.68 -2.73 9.24
N ARG A 40 1.79 -2.63 8.49
CA ARG A 40 3.07 -2.14 9.02
C ARG A 40 3.00 -0.67 9.47
N LEU A 41 2.39 0.20 8.66
CA LEU A 41 2.23 1.61 9.00
C LEU A 41 1.39 1.79 10.28
N LYS A 42 0.29 1.04 10.41
CA LYS A 42 -0.55 1.04 11.61
C LYS A 42 0.24 0.58 12.84
N ALA A 43 1.03 -0.50 12.73
CA ALA A 43 1.85 -0.99 13.83
C ALA A 43 2.90 0.05 14.27
N GLN A 44 3.55 0.72 13.32
CA GLN A 44 4.50 1.81 13.60
C GLN A 44 3.81 3.00 14.29
N MET A 45 2.62 3.40 13.84
CA MET A 45 1.85 4.46 14.49
C MET A 45 1.45 4.10 15.91
N GLN A 46 1.01 2.85 16.13
CA GLN A 46 0.66 2.35 17.45
C GLN A 46 1.86 2.32 18.41
N HIS A 47 3.05 1.97 17.90
CA HIS A 47 4.28 2.04 18.70
C HIS A 47 4.56 3.48 19.14
N ARG A 48 4.58 4.42 18.18
CA ARG A 48 4.82 5.84 18.49
C ARG A 48 3.81 6.40 19.48
N MET A 49 2.53 6.04 19.37
CA MET A 49 1.49 6.52 20.28
C MET A 49 1.70 6.06 21.73
N LYS A 50 2.37 4.92 21.95
CA LYS A 50 2.67 4.40 23.31
C LYS A 50 3.90 5.07 23.96
N GLU A 51 4.69 5.79 23.16
CA GLU A 51 5.89 6.50 23.63
C GLU A 51 5.58 7.93 24.11
N PHE A 52 4.34 8.39 23.94
CA PHE A 52 3.78 9.62 24.49
C PHE A 52 2.85 9.32 25.66
#